data_AF-A0A7X5ZG61-F1
#
_entry.id   AF-A0A7X5ZG61-F1
#
_cell.length_a   1.000
_cell.length_b   1.000
_cell.length_c   1.000
_cell.angle_alpha   90.00
_cell.angle_beta   90.00
_cell.angle_gamma   90.00
#
_symmetry.space_group_name_H-M   'P 1'
#
loop_
_entity.id
_entity.type
_entity.pdbx_description
1 polymer ?
#
loop_
_entity_poly.entity_id
_entity_poly.type
_entity_poly.pdbx_seq_one_letter_code
_entity_poly.pdbx_strand_id
1 'polypeptide(L)'
;MNSPQMLPHVPDDGREWRTVATLINGEPMFSTLGLSILTGYPEAFVATEGNVSALAIQAGRRRASEAAAATGSRDLDFCLPYLADQMGLDLANPDPFEIVAARRVS
;
A
#
# COMPACT_ATOMS: atom_id res chain seq x y z
N MET A 1 8.10 -5.84 -21.22
CA MET A 1 7.52 -4.79 -20.34
C MET A 1 6.29 -5.41 -19.73
N ASN A 2 6.25 -5.59 -18.41
CA ASN A 2 5.02 -6.05 -17.75
C ASN A 2 4.02 -4.90 -17.77
N SER A 3 2.84 -5.13 -18.33
CA SER A 3 1.74 -4.15 -18.24
C SER A 3 1.39 -3.90 -16.77
N PRO A 4 1.05 -2.67 -16.37
CA PRO A 4 0.57 -2.40 -15.01
C PRO A 4 -0.57 -3.36 -14.70
N GLN A 5 -0.43 -4.13 -13.62
CA GLN A 5 -1.54 -4.95 -13.14
C GLN A 5 -2.57 -4.00 -12.58
N MET A 6 -3.70 -3.86 -13.28
CA MET A 6 -4.87 -3.20 -12.70
C MET A 6 -5.29 -3.98 -11.47
N LEU A 7 -5.37 -3.29 -10.33
CA LEU A 7 -5.96 -3.83 -9.12
C LEU A 7 -7.43 -4.18 -9.38
N PRO A 8 -7.95 -5.25 -8.74
CA PRO A 8 -9.34 -5.65 -8.90
C PRO A 8 -10.29 -4.60 -8.31
N HIS A 9 -11.55 -4.59 -8.73
CA HIS A 9 -12.58 -3.83 -8.04
C HIS A 9 -12.87 -4.39 -6.65
N VAL A 10 -13.45 -3.56 -5.79
CA VAL A 10 -13.85 -3.95 -4.43
C VAL A 10 -14.97 -5.00 -4.48
N PRO A 11 -14.75 -6.22 -3.97
CA PRO A 11 -15.78 -7.25 -3.89
C PRO A 11 -16.82 -6.95 -2.79
N ASP A 12 -18.06 -7.36 -3.02
CA ASP A 12 -19.13 -7.36 -2.01
C ASP A 12 -19.03 -8.64 -1.16
N ASP A 13 -18.05 -8.68 -0.24
CA ASP A 13 -17.72 -9.86 0.57
C ASP A 13 -17.82 -9.62 2.08
N GLY A 14 -18.40 -8.49 2.49
CA GLY A 14 -18.62 -8.13 3.88
C GLY A 14 -17.37 -7.72 4.67
N ARG A 15 -16.19 -7.62 4.02
CA ARG A 15 -14.98 -7.12 4.66
C ARG A 15 -14.98 -5.60 4.80
N GLU A 16 -14.28 -5.11 5.83
CA GLU A 16 -13.99 -3.70 5.99
C GLU A 16 -12.83 -3.29 5.07
N TRP A 17 -13.17 -2.56 4.01
CA TRP A 17 -12.21 -1.97 3.09
C TRP A 17 -11.82 -0.57 3.56
N ARG A 18 -10.52 -0.32 3.70
CA ARG A 18 -9.95 0.94 4.20
C ARG A 18 -9.03 1.58 3.16
N THR A 19 -9.12 2.89 2.98
CA THR A 19 -8.27 3.64 2.07
C THR A 19 -6.79 3.47 2.40
N VAL A 20 -5.98 3.20 1.38
CA VAL A 20 -4.52 3.05 1.42
C VAL A 20 -3.84 4.26 0.80
N ALA A 21 -4.28 4.62 -0.41
CA ALA A 21 -3.77 5.75 -1.17
C ALA A 21 -4.91 6.43 -1.91
N THR A 22 -4.86 7.76 -2.02
CA THR A 22 -5.79 8.55 -2.81
C THR A 22 -5.06 9.68 -3.54
N LEU A 23 -5.59 10.16 -4.66
CA LEU A 23 -5.09 11.35 -5.33
C LEU A 23 -5.83 12.60 -4.84
N ILE A 24 -5.12 13.50 -4.17
CA ILE A 24 -5.65 14.82 -3.76
C ILE A 24 -4.97 15.88 -4.64
N ASN A 25 -5.74 16.60 -5.45
CA ASN A 25 -5.22 17.59 -6.40
C ASN A 25 -4.16 17.03 -7.37
N GLY A 26 -4.24 15.74 -7.72
CA GLY A 26 -3.28 15.06 -8.57
C GLY A 26 -2.02 14.57 -7.86
N GLU A 27 -1.90 14.78 -6.54
CA GLU A 27 -0.80 14.29 -5.74
C GLU A 27 -1.19 13.03 -4.94
N PRO A 28 -0.34 11.99 -4.93
CA PRO A 28 -0.61 10.77 -4.16
C PRO A 28 -0.46 11.05 -2.66
N MET A 29 -1.54 10.78 -1.94
CA MET A 29 -1.63 10.84 -0.48
C MET A 29 -1.83 9.45 0.07
N PHE A 30 -1.02 9.09 1.07
CA PHE A 30 -1.12 7.81 1.75
C PHE A 30 -1.81 7.97 3.10
N SER A 31 -2.72 7.06 3.41
CA SER A 31 -3.27 6.93 4.75
C SER A 31 -2.24 6.33 5.72
N THR A 32 -2.56 6.29 7.01
CA THR A 32 -1.75 5.57 8.01
C THR A 32 -1.59 4.09 7.65
N LEU A 33 -2.64 3.46 7.09
CA LEU A 33 -2.58 2.09 6.59
C LEU A 33 -1.62 1.98 5.40
N GLY A 34 -1.67 2.92 4.46
CA GLY A 34 -0.72 2.94 3.34
C GLY A 34 0.73 3.11 3.77
N LEU A 35 1.00 3.99 4.73
CA LEU A 35 2.32 4.12 5.32
C LEU A 35 2.74 2.86 6.08
N SER A 36 1.81 2.20 6.76
CA SER A 36 2.06 0.91 7.43
C SER A 36 2.47 -0.17 6.42
N ILE A 37 1.82 -0.25 5.26
CA ILE A 37 2.17 -1.18 4.18
C ILE A 37 3.57 -0.90 3.62
N LEU A 38 3.85 0.38 3.33
CA LEU A 38 5.13 0.79 2.74
C LEU A 38 6.30 0.55 3.70
N THR A 39 6.11 0.83 4.99
CA THR A 39 7.19 0.82 5.98
C THR A 39 7.29 -0.50 6.76
N GLY A 40 6.21 -1.27 6.83
CA GLY A 40 6.10 -2.47 7.66
C GLY A 40 5.90 -2.18 9.15
N TYR A 41 5.74 -0.92 9.55
CA TYR A 41 5.46 -0.55 10.94
C TYR A 41 3.96 -0.47 11.23
N PRO A 42 3.52 -0.69 12.48
CA PRO A 42 2.11 -0.55 12.86
C PRO A 42 1.56 0.87 12.59
N GLU A 43 0.26 0.98 12.29
CA GLU A 43 -0.40 2.27 12.05
C GLU A 43 -0.19 3.28 13.18
N ALA A 44 -0.23 2.81 14.44
CA ALA A 44 0.02 3.67 15.60
C ALA A 44 1.43 4.29 15.57
N PHE A 45 2.44 3.56 15.08
CA PHE A 45 3.81 4.04 15.00
C PHE A 45 3.99 5.09 13.90
N VAL A 46 3.34 4.90 12.74
CA VAL A 46 3.41 5.86 11.64
C VAL A 46 2.52 7.09 11.86
N ALA A 47 1.52 6.99 12.74
CA ALA A 47 0.65 8.10 13.11
C ALA A 47 1.26 9.02 14.20
N THR A 48 2.20 8.53 15.01
CA THR A 48 2.65 9.24 16.23
C THR A 48 3.63 10.39 16.03
N GLU A 49 4.10 10.69 14.82
CA GLU A 49 4.97 11.84 14.59
C GLU A 49 4.60 12.54 13.29
N GLY A 50 4.43 13.88 13.33
CA GLY A 50 4.25 14.73 12.14
C GLY A 50 5.41 14.69 11.14
N ASN A 51 6.41 13.85 11.41
CA ASN A 51 7.43 13.40 10.47
C ASN A 51 7.49 11.87 10.59
N VAL A 52 7.27 11.16 9.49
CA VAL A 52 7.60 9.73 9.41
C VAL A 52 9.02 9.55 9.95
N SER A 53 9.19 8.80 11.04
CA SER A 53 10.49 8.69 11.72
C SER A 53 11.57 8.23 10.73
N ALA A 54 12.82 8.65 10.93
CA ALA A 54 13.93 8.26 10.05
C ALA A 54 14.03 6.73 9.90
N LEU A 55 13.64 5.98 10.94
CA LEU A 55 13.55 4.52 10.93
C LEU A 55 12.47 4.02 9.98
N ALA A 56 11.27 4.60 10.00
CA ALA A 56 10.20 4.24 9.06
C ALA A 56 10.57 4.58 7.61
N ILE A 57 11.23 5.72 7.36
CA ILE A 57 11.73 6.07 6.02
C ILE A 57 12.77 5.05 5.56
N GLN A 58 13.73 4.67 6.42
CA GLN A 58 14.76 3.69 6.10
C GLN A 58 14.15 2.31 5.81
N ALA A 59 13.20 1.87 6.65
CA ALA A 59 12.48 0.62 6.45
C ALA A 59 11.68 0.63 5.14
N GLY A 60 10.99 1.73 4.83
CA GLY A 60 10.28 1.91 3.57
C GLY A 60 11.19 1.81 2.35
N ARG A 61 12.37 2.45 2.38
CA ARG A 61 13.36 2.33 1.30
C ARG A 61 13.86 0.90 1.11
N ARG A 62 14.11 0.19 2.20
CA ARG A 62 14.51 -1.22 2.15
C ARG A 62 13.41 -2.08 1.54
N ARG A 63 12.17 -1.95 2.00
CA ARG A 63 11.01 -2.70 1.49
C ARG A 63 10.72 -2.39 0.02
N ALA A 64 10.84 -1.13 -0.39
CA ALA A 64 10.71 -0.75 -1.80
C ALA A 64 11.78 -1.41 -2.68
N SER A 65 13.01 -1.56 -2.17
CA SER A 65 14.08 -2.28 -2.89
C SER A 65 13.79 -3.76 -3.02
N GLU A 66 13.27 -4.39 -1.96
CA GLU A 66 12.84 -5.78 -1.94
C GLU A 66 11.66 -6.04 -2.90
N ALA A 67 10.63 -5.20 -2.83
CA ALA A 67 9.47 -5.27 -3.72
C ALA A 67 9.90 -5.08 -5.19
N ALA A 68 10.83 -4.16 -5.46
CA ALA A 68 11.34 -3.97 -6.82
C ALA A 68 12.13 -5.18 -7.33
N ALA A 69 12.89 -5.85 -6.46
CA ALA A 69 13.57 -7.08 -6.81
C ALA A 69 12.58 -8.24 -7.06
N ALA A 70 11.51 -8.32 -6.27
CA ALA A 70 10.50 -9.38 -6.38
C ALA A 70 9.58 -9.21 -7.59
N THR A 71 9.21 -7.98 -7.93
CA THR A 71 8.22 -7.65 -8.98
C THR A 71 8.87 -7.28 -10.32
N GLY A 72 10.16 -6.92 -10.30
CA GLY A 72 10.88 -6.41 -11.46
C GLY A 72 10.53 -4.97 -11.85
N SER A 73 9.74 -4.25 -11.04
CA SER A 73 9.40 -2.83 -11.26
C SER A 73 9.54 -2.02 -9.97
N ARG A 74 9.86 -0.73 -10.09
CA ARG A 74 9.82 0.22 -8.96
C ARG A 74 8.50 0.97 -8.86
N ASP A 75 7.58 0.77 -9.80
CA ASP A 75 6.30 1.47 -9.78
C ASP A 75 5.46 0.95 -8.62
N LEU A 76 4.73 1.87 -7.98
CA LEU A 76 3.87 1.58 -6.84
C LEU A 76 2.81 0.54 -7.19
N ASP A 77 2.31 0.55 -8.43
CA ASP A 77 1.30 -0.41 -8.90
C ASP A 77 1.78 -1.86 -8.86
N PHE A 78 3.09 -2.10 -8.88
CA PHE A 78 3.67 -3.44 -8.72
C PHE A 78 4.16 -3.68 -7.29
N CYS A 79 4.81 -2.68 -6.69
CA CYS A 79 5.40 -2.83 -5.36
C CYS A 79 4.33 -2.93 -4.25
N LEU A 80 3.28 -2.12 -4.33
CA LEU A 80 2.27 -2.01 -3.26
C LEU A 80 1.47 -3.31 -3.07
N PRO A 81 0.99 -4.00 -4.14
CA PRO A 81 0.35 -5.32 -3.99
C PRO A 81 1.27 -6.35 -3.33
N TYR A 82 2.54 -6.38 -3.72
CA TYR A 82 3.52 -7.29 -3.12
C TYR A 82 3.68 -7.04 -1.61
N LEU A 83 3.83 -5.78 -1.22
CA LEU A 83 4.00 -5.41 0.20
C LEU A 83 2.74 -5.66 1.03
N ALA A 84 1.56 -5.42 0.45
CA ALA A 84 0.28 -5.72 1.08
C ALA A 84 0.07 -7.22 1.29
N ASP A 85 0.48 -8.04 0.31
CA ASP A 85 0.41 -9.50 0.42
C ASP A 85 1.24 -10.05 1.57
N GLN A 86 2.46 -9.53 1.76
CA GLN A 86 3.31 -9.88 2.92
C GLN A 86 2.65 -9.58 4.27
N MET A 87 1.66 -8.68 4.30
CA MET A 87 0.91 -8.32 5.50
C MET A 87 -0.43 -9.06 5.62
N GLY A 88 -0.79 -9.92 4.66
CA GLY A 88 -2.09 -10.59 4.62
C GLY A 88 -3.24 -9.63 4.32
N LEU A 89 -3.00 -8.64 3.46
CA LEU A 89 -3.99 -7.69 2.98
C LEU A 89 -4.28 -7.96 1.50
N ASP A 90 -5.53 -7.82 1.11
CA ASP A 90 -5.92 -7.75 -0.29
C ASP A 90 -6.12 -6.29 -0.68
N LEU A 91 -5.66 -5.92 -1.88
CA LEU A 91 -5.84 -4.58 -2.44
C LEU A 91 -6.91 -4.59 -3.51
N ALA A 92 -7.64 -3.47 -3.61
CA ALA A 92 -8.61 -3.23 -4.66
C ALA A 92 -8.66 -1.74 -5.00
N ASN A 93 -9.19 -1.42 -6.17
CA ASN A 93 -9.45 -0.06 -6.63
C ASN A 93 -10.96 0.12 -6.85
N PRO A 94 -11.66 0.91 -6.01
CA PRO A 94 -13.05 1.27 -6.28
C PRO A 94 -13.12 2.21 -7.49
N ASP A 95 -12.08 3.03 -7.72
CA ASP A 95 -11.93 3.93 -8.85
C ASP A 95 -10.44 4.16 -9.21
N PRO A 96 -10.10 4.88 -10.29
CA PRO A 96 -8.71 5.12 -10.70
C PRO A 96 -7.86 5.99 -9.75
N PHE A 97 -8.48 6.65 -8.78
CA PHE A 97 -7.87 7.65 -7.89
C PHE A 97 -7.74 7.15 -6.46
N GLU A 98 -8.30 5.99 -6.12
CA GLU A 98 -8.26 5.40 -4.80
C GLU A 98 -7.80 3.94 -4.84
N ILE A 99 -6.95 3.59 -3.88
CA ILE A 99 -6.58 2.22 -3.54
C ILE A 99 -7.10 1.94 -2.14
N VAL A 100 -7.80 0.82 -1.96
CA VAL A 100 -8.26 0.33 -0.66
C VAL A 100 -7.64 -1.03 -0.33
N ALA A 101 -7.60 -1.35 0.95
CA ALA A 101 -7.18 -2.66 1.44
C ALA A 101 -8.17 -3.23 2.45
N ALA A 102 -8.30 -4.55 2.45
CA ALA A 102 -9.00 -5.29 3.49
C ALA A 102 -8.13 -6.44 4.01
N ARG A 103 -8.38 -6.88 5.25
CA ARG A 103 -7.75 -8.08 5.79
C ARG A 103 -8.17 -9.29 4.96
N ARG A 104 -7.23 -10.14 4.59
CA ARG A 104 -7.52 -11.41 3.93
C ARG A 104 -8.27 -12.34 4.88
N VAL A 105 -9.35 -12.95 4.40
CA VAL A 105 -10.00 -14.07 5.11
C VAL A 105 -9.20 -15.32 4.79
N SER A 106 -8.65 -15.96 5.82
CA SER A 106 -7.95 -17.24 5.74
C SER A 106 -8.91 -18.41 5.66
#